data_AF-A0AAE3LXE8-F1
#
_entry.id   AF-A0AAE3LXE8-F1
#
_cell.length_a   1.000
_cell.length_b   1.000
_cell.length_c   1.000
_cell.angle_alpha   90.00
_cell.angle_beta   90.00
_cell.angle_gamma   90.00
#
_symmetry.space_group_name_H-M   'P 1'
#
loop_
_entity.id
_entity.type
_entity.pdbx_description
1 polymer ?
#
loop_
_entity_poly.entity_id
_entity_poly.type
_entity_poly.pdbx_seq_one_letter_code
_entity_poly.pdbx_strand_id
1 'polypeptide(L)' 'MSVKETLNEGLKRGYEITITAAELDATVTDKLKEAQPEVEMKGFRKG' A
#
# COMPACT_ATOMS: atom_id res chain seq x y z
N MET A 1 -3.15 -5.82 -9.69
CA MET A 1 -3.95 -6.37 -8.59
C MET A 1 -4.77 -7.56 -9.08
N SER A 2 -4.85 -8.64 -8.32
CA SER A 2 -5.70 -9.82 -8.59
C SER A 2 -6.60 -10.06 -7.39
N VAL A 3 -7.89 -10.34 -7.61
CA VAL A 3 -8.87 -10.59 -6.54
C VAL A 3 -9.53 -11.94 -6.80
N LYS A 4 -9.51 -12.82 -5.82
CA LYS A 4 -10.12 -14.15 -5.86
C LYS A 4 -11.10 -14.31 -4.71
N GLU A 5 -12.35 -14.59 -5.02
CA GLU A 5 -13.34 -14.94 -4.00
C GLU A 5 -13.12 -16.38 -3.55
N THR A 6 -12.83 -16.60 -2.27
CA THR A 6 -12.45 -17.90 -1.71
C THR A 6 -13.55 -18.54 -0.85
N LEU A 7 -14.50 -17.75 -0.35
CA LEU A 7 -15.58 -18.24 0.50
C LEU A 7 -16.89 -17.53 0.13
N ASN A 8 -17.91 -18.32 -0.19
CA ASN A 8 -19.27 -17.86 -0.48
C ASN A 8 -20.28 -18.80 0.21
N GLU A 9 -20.24 -18.84 1.54
CA GLU A 9 -21.19 -19.61 2.36
C GLU A 9 -22.11 -18.65 3.13
N GLY A 10 -23.40 -18.67 2.79
CA GLY A 10 -24.39 -17.77 3.38
C GLY A 10 -24.08 -16.29 3.10
N LEU A 11 -24.02 -15.47 4.15
CA LEU A 11 -23.67 -14.04 4.10
C LEU A 11 -22.16 -13.77 4.16
N LYS A 12 -21.32 -14.80 4.36
CA LYS A 12 -19.87 -14.61 4.42
C LYS A 12 -19.29 -14.53 3.02
N ARG A 13 -18.38 -13.57 2.83
CA ARG A 13 -17.58 -13.41 1.62
C ARG A 13 -16.12 -13.31 2.01
N GLY A 14 -15.30 -14.21 1.48
CA GLY A 14 -13.84 -14.18 1.64
C GLY A 14 -13.20 -13.76 0.33
N TYR A 15 -12.30 -12.77 0.37
CA TYR A 15 -11.54 -12.32 -0.79
C TYR A 15 -10.05 -12.46 -0.50
N GLU A 16 -9.36 -13.16 -1.39
CA GLU A 16 -7.92 -13.22 -1.46
C GLU A 16 -7.47 -12.20 -2.51
N ILE A 17 -6.76 -11.18 -2.05
CA ILE A 17 -6.27 -10.09 -2.91
C ILE A 17 -4.76 -10.26 -3.04
N THR A 18 -4.28 -10.45 -4.26
CA THR A 18 -2.86 -10.44 -4.58
C THR A 18 -2.49 -9.08 -5.16
N ILE A 19 -1.68 -8.34 -4.41
CA ILE A 19 -1.12 -7.05 -4.83
C ILE A 19 0.19 -7.35 -5.56
N THR A 20 0.43 -6.70 -6.70
CA THR A 20 1.70 -6.89 -7.42
C THR A 20 2.82 -6.11 -6.72
N ALA A 21 4.07 -6.57 -6.85
CA ALA A 21 5.21 -5.86 -6.27
C ALA A 21 5.30 -4.41 -6.76
N ALA A 22 5.03 -4.17 -8.06
CA ALA A 22 5.04 -2.84 -8.64
C ALA A 22 3.99 -1.89 -8.03
N GLU A 23 2.79 -2.39 -7.72
CA GLU A 23 1.73 -1.60 -7.06
C GLU A 23 2.10 -1.26 -5.62
N LEU A 24 2.77 -2.20 -4.92
CA LEU A 24 3.27 -1.98 -3.57
C LEU A 24 4.38 -0.92 -3.56
N ASP A 25 5.37 -1.04 -4.45
CA ASP A 25 6.50 -0.12 -4.55
C ASP A 25 6.05 1.30 -4.91
N ALA A 26 5.07 1.44 -5.80
CA ALA A 26 4.46 2.73 -6.13
C ALA A 26 3.80 3.35 -4.89
N THR A 27 2.98 2.58 -4.18
CA THR A 27 2.28 3.06 -2.97
C THR A 27 3.26 3.48 -1.87
N VAL A 28 4.35 2.73 -1.68
CA VAL A 28 5.41 3.07 -0.73
C VAL A 28 6.10 4.36 -1.14
N THR A 29 6.47 4.50 -2.41
CA THR A 29 7.13 5.70 -2.92
C THR A 29 6.25 6.94 -2.79
N ASP A 30 4.95 6.81 -3.05
CA ASP A 30 4.01 7.91 -2.93
C ASP A 30 3.85 8.35 -1.47
N LYS A 31 3.70 7.39 -0.54
CA LYS A 31 3.68 7.70 0.90
C LYS A 31 4.97 8.33 1.40
N LEU A 32 6.12 7.88 0.88
CA LEU A 32 7.40 8.49 1.20
C LEU A 32 7.47 9.94 0.74
N LYS A 33 6.99 10.25 -0.48
CA LYS A 33 6.92 11.64 -0.98
C LYS A 33 5.95 12.52 -0.20
N GLU A 34 4.81 11.96 0.21
CA GLU A 34 3.83 12.67 1.05
C GLU A 34 4.40 13.00 2.44
N ALA A 35 5.14 12.07 3.04
CA ALA A 35 5.75 12.26 4.35
C ALA A 35 7.04 13.11 4.32
N GLN A 36 7.73 13.15 3.18
CA GLN A 36 8.97 13.89 2.95
C GLN A 36 8.93 15.37 3.41
N PRO A 37 7.89 16.18 3.11
CA PRO A 37 7.81 17.57 3.58
C PRO A 37 7.60 17.73 5.09
N GLU A 38 7.08 16.72 5.77
CA GLU A 38 6.76 16.77 7.20
C GLU A 38 7.92 16.28 8.09
N VAL A 39 8.80 15.44 7.55
CA VAL A 39 9.91 14.85 8.28
C VAL A 39 11.15 15.75 8.24
N GLU A 40 11.50 16.34 9.38
CA GLU A 40 12.74 17.10 9.55
C GLU A 40 13.75 16.31 10.38
N MET A 41 14.76 15.73 9.70
CA MET A 41 15.85 14.98 10.35
C MET A 41 17.10 15.86 10.49
N LYS A 42 17.72 15.81 11.68
CA LYS A 42 18.97 16.54 11.94
C LYS A 42 20.07 16.11 10.96
N GLY A 43 20.55 17.06 10.15
CA GLY A 43 21.59 16.81 9.14
C GLY A 43 21.08 16.50 7.73
N PHE A 44 19.78 16.37 7.53
CA PHE A 44 19.15 16.22 6.21
C PHE A 44 18.37 17.48 5.86
N ARG A 45 18.40 17.88 4.58
CA ARG A 45 17.58 19.00 4.10
C ARG A 45 16.12 18.54 4.03
N LYS A 46 15.22 19.41 4.47
CA LYS A 46 13.78 19.21 4.40
C LYS A 46 13.32 19.08 2.95
N GLY A 47 12.47 18.09 2.67
CA GLY A 47 12.09 17.73 1.30
C GLY A 47 13.00 16.66 0.74
#